data_AF-A0A4R1NMP5-F1
#
_entry.id   AF-A0A4R1NMP5-F1
#
_cell.length_a   1.000
_cell.length_b   1.000
_cell.length_c   1.000
_cell.angle_alpha   90.00
_cell.angle_beta   90.00
_cell.angle_gamma   90.00
#
_symmetry.space_group_name_H-M   'P 1'
#
loop_
_entity.id
_entity.type
_entity.pdbx_description
1 polymer ?
#
loop_
_entity_poly.entity_id
_entity_poly.type
_entity_poly.pdbx_seq_one_letter_code
_entity_poly.pdbx_strand_id
1 'polypeptide(L)'
;MLLRILATTTLIATPALATESDRADTLLKLIRDNGCQMTTAEADDILPKHDFTMDETRDIVRAWAQDGLIEMNDFAGIKLSEKGCQGG
;
A
#
# COMPACT_ATOMS: atom_id res chain seq x y z
N MET A 1 55.46 -14.70 -8.55
CA MET A 1 54.44 -15.21 -7.62
C MET A 1 53.13 -14.52 -8.01
N LEU A 2 52.21 -15.25 -8.65
CA LEU A 2 51.02 -14.69 -9.30
C LEU A 2 49.98 -14.18 -8.29
N LEU A 3 49.43 -13.01 -8.62
CA LEU A 3 48.44 -12.22 -7.91
C LEU A 3 47.09 -12.97 -7.79
N ARG A 4 46.53 -13.07 -6.58
CA ARG A 4 45.14 -13.51 -6.35
C ARG A 4 44.40 -12.44 -5.55
N ILE A 5 43.79 -11.50 -6.27
CA ILE A 5 42.83 -10.55 -5.70
C ILE A 5 41.47 -11.25 -5.75
N LEU A 6 41.01 -11.73 -4.59
CA LEU A 6 39.62 -12.15 -4.39
C LEU A 6 38.83 -10.91 -3.99
N ALA A 7 38.22 -10.23 -4.96
CA ALA A 7 37.22 -9.19 -4.70
C ALA A 7 35.83 -9.84 -4.80
N THR A 8 35.30 -10.29 -3.66
CA THR A 8 33.90 -10.73 -3.54
C THR A 8 33.10 -9.59 -2.91
N THR A 9 32.56 -8.72 -3.76
CA THR A 9 31.63 -7.65 -3.35
C THR A 9 30.21 -8.14 -3.58
N THR A 10 29.62 -8.83 -2.60
CA THR A 10 28.18 -9.11 -2.59
C THR A 10 27.47 -7.87 -2.05
N LEU A 11 26.87 -7.11 -2.95
CA LEU A 11 26.06 -5.95 -2.63
C LEU A 11 24.64 -6.17 -3.16
N ILE A 12 23.74 -6.79 -2.38
CA ILE A 12 22.30 -6.55 -2.56
C ILE A 12 21.57 -6.81 -1.23
N ALA A 13 21.06 -5.75 -0.62
CA ALA A 13 19.95 -5.85 0.31
C ALA A 13 19.18 -4.51 0.30
N THR A 14 18.23 -4.38 -0.62
CA THR A 14 17.24 -3.29 -0.58
C THR A 14 15.86 -3.91 -0.33
N PRO A 15 15.47 -4.12 0.94
CA PRO A 15 14.12 -4.59 1.25
C PRO A 15 13.06 -3.47 1.29
N ALA A 16 13.42 -2.20 1.10
CA ALA A 16 12.50 -1.09 1.42
C ALA A 16 11.35 -0.86 0.41
N LEU A 17 11.45 -1.32 -0.84
CA LEU A 17 10.40 -1.08 -1.85
C LEU A 17 9.36 -2.20 -1.93
N ALA A 18 9.72 -3.42 -1.55
CA ALA A 18 8.81 -4.55 -1.56
C ALA A 18 7.74 -4.42 -0.46
N THR A 19 8.16 -3.96 0.73
CA THR A 19 7.26 -3.83 1.89
C THR A 19 6.16 -2.78 1.65
N GLU A 20 6.49 -1.63 1.06
CA GLU A 20 5.50 -0.58 0.78
C GLU A 20 4.44 -1.04 -0.23
N SER A 21 4.86 -1.79 -1.26
CA SER A 21 3.92 -2.39 -2.23
C SER A 21 3.00 -3.41 -1.57
N ASP A 22 3.56 -4.29 -0.72
CA ASP A 22 2.78 -5.33 -0.03
C ASP A 22 1.74 -4.71 0.92
N ARG A 23 2.09 -3.59 1.58
CA ARG A 23 1.19 -2.86 2.47
C ARG A 23 0.08 -2.15 1.69
N ALA A 24 0.41 -1.52 0.56
CA ALA A 24 -0.60 -0.97 -0.34
C ALA A 24 -1.57 -2.05 -0.81
N ASP A 25 -1.08 -3.19 -1.31
CA ASP A 25 -1.93 -4.29 -1.77
C ASP A 25 -2.83 -4.85 -0.67
N THR A 26 -2.31 -4.95 0.56
CA THR A 26 -3.10 -5.36 1.73
C THR A 26 -4.24 -4.38 2.03
N LEU A 27 -3.96 -3.07 2.06
CA LEU A 27 -4.99 -2.05 2.27
C LEU A 27 -6.04 -2.09 1.15
N LEU A 28 -5.60 -2.28 -0.09
CA LEU A 28 -6.47 -2.34 -1.26
C LEU A 28 -7.44 -3.52 -1.16
N LYS A 29 -6.92 -4.68 -0.73
CA LYS A 29 -7.73 -5.86 -0.47
C LYS A 29 -8.75 -5.63 0.63
N LEU A 30 -8.37 -5.01 1.75
CA LEU A 30 -9.32 -4.72 2.85
C LEU A 30 -10.49 -3.85 2.38
N ILE A 31 -10.22 -2.83 1.56
CA ILE A 31 -11.28 -1.95 1.04
C ILE A 31 -12.17 -2.68 0.02
N ARG A 32 -11.60 -3.56 -0.81
CA ARG A 32 -12.39 -4.41 -1.73
C ARG A 32 -13.29 -5.38 -0.98
N ASP A 33 -12.74 -6.06 0.03
CA ASP A 33 -13.49 -6.97 0.90
C ASP A 33 -14.60 -6.22 1.67
N ASN A 34 -14.45 -4.90 1.90
CA ASN A 34 -15.48 -4.01 2.46
C ASN A 34 -16.41 -3.38 1.41
N GLY A 35 -16.55 -3.96 0.22
CA GLY A 35 -17.46 -3.46 -0.82
C GLY A 35 -16.91 -2.27 -1.60
N CYS A 36 -15.60 -2.21 -1.78
CA CYS A 36 -14.86 -1.16 -2.51
C CYS A 36 -14.94 0.24 -1.90
N GLN A 37 -15.34 0.34 -0.65
CA GLN A 37 -15.32 1.58 0.13
C GLN A 37 -15.06 1.27 1.60
N MET A 38 -14.48 2.22 2.30
CA MET A 38 -14.26 2.16 3.75
C MET A 38 -14.46 3.57 4.30
N THR A 39 -15.51 3.78 5.08
CA THR A 39 -15.79 5.04 5.77
C THR A 39 -14.71 5.34 6.81
N THR A 40 -14.62 6.59 7.27
CA THR A 40 -13.69 6.94 8.37
C THR A 40 -13.92 6.09 9.62
N ALA A 41 -15.18 5.84 9.99
CA ALA A 41 -15.50 5.02 11.17
C ALA A 41 -15.09 3.56 11.00
N GLU A 42 -15.26 2.99 9.80
CA GLU A 42 -14.79 1.63 9.49
C GLU A 42 -13.25 1.58 9.46
N ALA A 43 -12.59 2.61 8.93
CA ALA A 43 -11.13 2.68 8.92
C ALA A 43 -10.56 2.72 10.35
N ASP A 44 -11.16 3.50 11.24
CA ASP A 44 -10.76 3.59 12.65
C ASP A 44 -10.93 2.25 13.41
N ASP A 45 -11.86 1.39 13.00
CA ASP A 45 -12.08 0.08 13.60
C ASP A 45 -11.29 -1.06 12.93
N ILE A 46 -11.18 -1.06 11.60
CA ILE A 46 -10.59 -2.16 10.83
C ILE A 46 -9.07 -2.02 10.75
N LEU A 47 -8.55 -0.85 10.35
CA LEU A 47 -7.14 -0.68 10.00
C LEU A 47 -6.17 -0.97 11.17
N PRO A 48 -6.45 -0.56 12.42
CA PRO A 48 -5.57 -0.89 13.55
C PRO A 48 -5.44 -2.39 13.82
N LYS A 49 -6.46 -3.20 13.48
CA LYS A 49 -6.41 -4.68 13.64
C LYS A 49 -5.46 -5.35 12.63
N HIS A 50 -5.05 -4.60 11.60
CA HIS A 50 -4.10 -5.00 10.56
C HIS A 50 -2.79 -4.21 10.65
N ASP A 51 -2.54 -3.57 11.80
CA ASP A 51 -1.35 -2.78 12.11
C ASP A 51 -1.12 -1.59 11.15
N PHE A 52 -2.18 -1.10 10.48
CA PHE A 52 -2.08 0.12 9.69
C PHE A 52 -2.12 1.35 10.58
N THR A 53 -1.19 2.26 10.34
CA THR A 53 -1.24 3.60 10.93
C THR A 53 -2.00 4.57 10.04
N MET A 54 -2.52 5.66 10.62
CA MET A 54 -3.17 6.72 9.85
C MET A 54 -2.20 7.38 8.86
N ASP A 55 -0.94 7.56 9.25
CA ASP A 55 0.09 8.17 8.40
C ASP A 55 0.41 7.29 7.19
N GLU A 56 0.66 5.99 7.41
CA GLU A 56 0.86 4.99 6.35
C GLU A 56 -0.33 4.93 5.38
N THR A 57 -1.55 4.81 5.93
CA THR A 57 -2.79 4.77 5.15
C THR A 57 -2.92 6.00 4.26
N ARG A 58 -2.67 7.20 4.80
CA ARG A 58 -2.75 8.46 4.07
C ARG A 58 -1.73 8.51 2.93
N ASP A 59 -0.51 8.04 3.16
CA ASP A 59 0.55 8.11 2.15
C ASP A 59 0.28 7.11 1.01
N ILE A 60 -0.23 5.91 1.30
CA ILE A 60 -0.71 4.95 0.30
C ILE A 60 -1.88 5.55 -0.52
N VAL A 61 -2.90 6.10 0.13
CA VAL A 61 -4.08 6.68 -0.55
C VAL A 61 -3.69 7.86 -1.43
N ARG A 62 -2.70 8.68 -1.03
CA ARG A 62 -2.15 9.74 -1.87
C ARG A 62 -1.51 9.22 -3.15
N ALA A 63 -0.76 8.12 -3.07
CA ALA A 63 -0.19 7.49 -4.27
C ALA A 63 -1.31 6.96 -5.18
N TRP A 64 -2.33 6.30 -4.62
CA TRP A 64 -3.49 5.83 -5.38
C TRP A 64 -4.30 6.93 -6.06
N ALA A 65 -4.38 8.11 -5.45
CA ALA A 65 -5.01 9.27 -6.08
C ALA A 65 -4.31 9.65 -7.38
N GLN A 66 -2.97 9.59 -7.42
CA GLN A 66 -2.17 9.87 -8.61
C GLN A 66 -2.38 8.79 -9.68
N ASP A 67 -2.60 7.55 -9.26
CA ASP A 67 -2.82 6.40 -10.15
C ASP A 67 -4.29 6.21 -10.60
N GLY A 68 -5.20 7.07 -10.12
CA GLY A 68 -6.63 7.00 -10.42
C GLY A 68 -7.35 5.80 -9.82
N LEU A 69 -6.86 5.25 -8.71
CA LEU A 69 -7.42 4.08 -8.04
C LEU A 69 -8.52 4.43 -7.02
N ILE A 70 -8.69 5.70 -6.68
CA ILE A 70 -9.72 6.19 -5.76
C ILE A 70 -10.59 7.26 -6.41
N GLU A 71 -11.82 7.40 -5.91
CA GLU A 71 -12.67 8.55 -6.20
C GLU A 71 -12.29 9.73 -5.30
N MET A 72 -12.05 10.90 -5.90
CA MET A 72 -11.81 12.15 -5.17
C MET A 72 -13.12 12.94 -5.13
N ASN A 73 -13.96 12.67 -4.14
CA ASN A 73 -15.25 13.34 -3.91
C ASN A 73 -15.46 13.62 -2.41
N ASP A 74 -16.62 14.17 -2.04
CA ASP A 74 -16.96 14.52 -0.64
C ASP A 74 -17.29 13.29 0.24
N PHE A 75 -16.82 12.09 -0.11
CA PHE A 75 -17.03 10.90 0.70
C PHE A 75 -16.15 10.92 1.96
N ALA A 76 -16.76 10.71 3.12
CA ALA A 76 -16.07 10.61 4.39
C ALA A 76 -15.42 9.22 4.56
N GLY A 77 -14.30 9.01 3.85
CA GLY A 77 -13.54 7.77 3.88
C GLY A 77 -12.70 7.56 2.61
N ILE A 78 -12.41 6.31 2.29
CA ILE A 78 -11.72 5.89 1.08
C ILE A 78 -12.71 5.14 0.21
N LYS A 79 -12.92 5.60 -1.03
CA LYS A 79 -13.73 4.91 -2.03
C LYS A 79 -12.88 4.61 -3.25
N LEU A 80 -12.82 3.34 -3.65
CA LEU A 80 -12.08 2.93 -4.84
C LEU A 80 -12.82 3.40 -6.09
N SER A 81 -12.07 3.79 -7.11
CA SER A 81 -12.61 3.96 -8.46
C SER A 81 -13.00 2.60 -9.04
N GLU A 82 -13.68 2.59 -10.18
CA GLU A 82 -13.97 1.35 -10.90
C GLU A 82 -12.69 0.54 -11.16
N LYS A 83 -11.61 1.20 -11.61
CA LYS A 83 -10.28 0.59 -11.79
C LYS A 83 -9.74 -0.03 -10.48
N GLY A 84 -9.89 0.68 -9.36
CA GLY A 84 -9.46 0.19 -8.05
C GLY A 84 -10.29 -1.01 -7.56
N CYS A 85 -11.57 -1.06 -7.88
CA CYS A 85 -12.50 -2.08 -7.37
C CYS A 85 -12.43 -3.42 -8.12
N GLN A 86 -11.99 -3.44 -9.38
CA GLN A 86 -12.03 -4.62 -10.28
C GLN A 86 -11.04 -5.77 -9.98
N GLY A 87 -10.33 -5.77 -8.85
CA GLY A 87 -9.25 -6.74 -8.54
C GLY A 87 -9.43 -7.56 -7.27
N GLY A 88 -10.68 -7.86 -6.88
CA GLY A 88 -11.02 -8.69 -5.71
C GLY A 88 -10.98 -10.18 -6.01
#